data_AF-A0A534F2T7-F1
#
_entry.id   AF-A0A534F2T7-F1
#
_cell.length_a   1.000
_cell.length_b   1.000
_cell.length_c   1.000
_cell.angle_alpha   90.00
_cell.angle_beta   90.00
_cell.angle_gamma   90.00
#
_symmetry.space_group_name_H-M   'P 1'
#
loop_
_entity.id
_entity.type
_entity.pdbx_description
1 polymer ?
#
loop_
_entity_poly.entity_id
_entity_poly.type
_entity_poly.pdbx_seq_one_letter_code
_entity_poly.pdbx_strand_id
1 'polypeptide(L)' 'MGLRNTTERWGAVSQLLHWLIVGLLIVQVTLAEMADELPVGVKKLTILARHKSFGITILALALLRLAWRLR' A
#
# COMPACT_ATOMS: atom_id res chain seq x y z
N MET A 1 -11.40 19.45 8.03
CA MET A 1 -10.89 18.24 8.72
C MET A 1 -9.66 18.61 9.52
N GLY A 2 -9.56 18.19 10.78
CA GLY A 2 -8.30 18.32 11.53
C GLY A 2 -7.21 17.42 10.95
N LEU A 3 -5.94 17.84 11.01
CA LEU A 3 -4.82 17.03 10.55
C LEU A 3 -4.61 15.79 11.45
N ARG A 4 -4.82 15.95 12.76
CA ARG A 4 -4.68 14.91 13.79
C ARG A 4 -6.03 14.32 14.19
N ASN A 5 -5.98 13.18 14.88
CA ASN A 5 -7.16 12.50 15.41
C ASN A 5 -7.76 13.29 16.58
N THR A 6 -9.07 13.19 16.75
CA THR A 6 -9.79 13.57 17.98
C THR A 6 -10.33 12.31 18.65
N THR A 7 -10.99 12.43 19.80
CA THR A 7 -11.66 11.29 20.46
C THR A 7 -12.76 10.68 19.58
N GLU A 8 -13.42 11.51 18.79
CA GLU A 8 -14.59 11.12 17.98
C GLU A 8 -14.25 10.79 16.52
N ARG A 9 -13.09 11.20 15.99
CA ARG A 9 -12.78 11.09 14.55
C ARG A 9 -11.30 10.93 14.22
N TRP A 10 -11.04 10.17 13.16
CA TRP A 10 -9.74 10.15 12.50
C TRP A 10 -9.45 11.47 11.78
N GLY A 11 -8.23 11.99 11.95
CA GLY A 11 -7.73 13.16 11.24
C GLY A 11 -7.41 12.87 9.78
N ALA A 12 -7.24 13.93 9.00
CA ALA A 12 -6.97 13.85 7.57
C ALA A 12 -5.73 13.00 7.24
N VAL A 13 -4.66 13.07 8.04
CA VAL A 13 -3.43 12.28 7.82
C VAL A 13 -3.70 10.78 7.98
N SER A 14 -4.47 10.38 9.00
CA SER A 14 -4.80 8.97 9.22
C SER A 14 -5.71 8.41 8.13
N GLN A 15 -6.66 9.20 7.65
CA GLN A 15 -7.54 8.82 6.54
C GLN A 15 -6.77 8.72 5.22
N LEU A 16 -5.89 9.70 4.92
CA LEU A 16 -5.06 9.70 3.72
C LEU A 16 -4.14 8.48 3.68
N LEU A 17 -3.40 8.21 4.76
CA LEU A 17 -2.52 7.04 4.82
C LEU A 17 -3.29 5.73 4.66
N HIS A 18 -4.49 5.63 5.24
CA HIS A 18 -5.33 4.45 5.09
C HIS A 18 -5.77 4.23 3.64
N TRP A 19 -6.37 5.24 3.01
CA TRP A 19 -6.88 5.11 1.64
C TRP A 19 -5.78 4.98 0.60
N LEU A 20 -4.62 5.62 0.81
CA LEU A 20 -3.44 5.42 -0.02
C LEU A 20 -2.96 3.96 0.02
N ILE A 21 -2.87 3.37 1.22
CA ILE A 21 -2.48 1.96 1.38
C ILE A 21 -3.50 1.05 0.70
N VAL A 22 -4.80 1.31 0.84
CA VAL A 22 -5.86 0.54 0.17
C VAL A 22 -5.70 0.59 -1.36
N GLY A 23 -5.48 1.78 -1.93
CA GLY A 23 -5.24 1.92 -3.37
C GLY A 23 -4.02 1.15 -3.85
N LEU A 24 -2.92 1.18 -3.08
CA LEU A 24 -1.72 0.42 -3.40
C LEU A 24 -1.92 -1.09 -3.26
N LEU A 25 -2.71 -1.55 -2.28
CA LEU A 25 -3.07 -2.97 -2.14
C LEU A 25 -3.87 -3.48 -3.33
N ILE A 26 -4.78 -2.68 -3.87
CA ILE A 26 -5.50 -3.04 -5.11
C ILE A 26 -4.49 -3.26 -6.25
N VAL A 27 -3.55 -2.33 -6.44
CA VAL A 27 -2.49 -2.48 -7.45
C VAL A 27 -1.63 -3.73 -7.17
N GLN A 28 -1.30 -3.99 -5.90
CA GLN A 28 -0.49 -5.13 -5.49
C GLN A 28 -1.13 -6.47 -5.87
N VAL A 29 -2.44 -6.61 -5.62
CA VAL A 29 -3.22 -7.80 -5.99
C VAL A 29 -3.30 -7.93 -7.51
N THR A 30 -3.62 -6.86 -8.24
CA THR A 30 -3.65 -6.89 -9.71
C THR A 30 -2.30 -7.33 -10.29
N LEU A 31 -1.17 -6.85 -9.75
CA LEU A 31 0.16 -7.29 -10.20
C LEU A 31 0.43 -8.77 -9.91
N ALA A 32 -0.12 -9.32 -8.82
CA ALA A 32 0.01 -10.75 -8.52
C ALA A 32 -0.77 -11.60 -9.54
N GLU A 33 -2.04 -11.27 -9.77
CA GLU A 33 -2.90 -11.95 -10.75
C GLU A 33 -2.28 -11.89 -12.16
N MET A 34 -1.84 -10.71 -12.61
CA MET A 34 -1.16 -10.54 -13.90
C MET A 34 0.11 -11.37 -14.02
N ALA A 35 0.85 -11.58 -12.92
CA ALA A 35 2.05 -12.42 -12.95
C ALA A 35 1.71 -13.91 -13.00
N ASP A 36 0.60 -14.33 -12.38
CA ASP A 36 0.18 -15.72 -12.31
C ASP A 36 -0.13 -16.28 -13.71
N GLU A 37 -0.88 -15.51 -14.51
CA GLU A 37 -1.27 -15.85 -15.90
C GLU A 37 -0.09 -15.94 -16.89
N LEU A 38 1.09 -15.41 -16.54
CA LEU A 38 2.24 -15.39 -17.44
C LEU A 38 3.06 -16.68 -17.34
N PRO A 39 3.60 -17.18 -18.47
CA PRO A 39 4.63 -18.20 -18.44
C PRO A 39 5.92 -17.64 -17.82
N VAL A 40 6.80 -18.54 -17.37
CA VAL A 40 8.12 -18.15 -16.85
C VAL A 40 8.91 -17.43 -17.94
N GLY A 41 9.39 -16.22 -17.63
CA GLY A 41 10.16 -15.40 -18.57
C GLY A 41 10.33 -13.97 -18.09
N VAL A 42 10.99 -13.15 -18.91
CA VAL A 42 11.34 -11.75 -18.58
C VAL A 42 10.11 -10.92 -18.23
N LYS A 43 8.99 -11.09 -18.94
CA LYS A 43 7.75 -10.35 -18.67
C LYS A 43 7.20 -10.65 -17.27
N LYS A 44 7.12 -11.93 -16.87
CA LYS A 44 6.69 -12.33 -15.51
C LYS A 44 7.65 -11.78 -14.46
N LEU A 45 8.96 -11.85 -14.71
CA LEU A 45 9.97 -11.29 -13.81
C LEU A 45 9.80 -9.77 -13.62
N THR A 46 9.52 -9.02 -14.69
CA THR A 46 9.27 -7.57 -14.61
C THR A 46 8.03 -7.25 -13.77
N ILE A 47 6.93 -7.98 -13.95
CA ILE A 47 5.71 -7.79 -13.15
C ILE A 47 5.97 -8.13 -11.67
N LEU A 48 6.65 -9.25 -11.39
CA LEU A 48 7.03 -9.63 -10.02
C LEU A 48 7.98 -8.61 -9.37
N ALA A 49 8.91 -8.01 -10.12
CA ALA A 49 9.76 -6.94 -9.62
C ALA A 49 8.94 -5.72 -9.20
N ARG A 50 7.95 -5.32 -10.03
CA ARG A 50 7.00 -4.25 -9.67
C ARG A 50 6.19 -4.61 -8.42
N HIS A 51 5.65 -5.83 -8.35
CA HIS A 51 4.92 -6.32 -7.17
C HIS A 51 5.77 -6.20 -5.90
N LYS A 52 7.06 -6.55 -5.93
CA LYS A 52 7.95 -6.39 -4.77
C LYS A 52 8.14 -4.92 -4.38
N SER A 53 8.37 -4.03 -5.35
CA SER A 53 8.52 -2.58 -5.08
C SER A 53 7.26 -1.96 -4.46
N PHE A 54 6.08 -2.32 -4.96
CA PHE A 54 4.82 -1.88 -4.38
C PHE A 54 4.62 -2.45 -2.97
N GLY A 55 4.92 -3.75 -2.76
CA GLY A 55 4.85 -4.39 -1.45
C GLY A 55 5.74 -3.71 -0.40
N ILE A 56 6.98 -3.37 -0.75
CA ILE A 56 7.89 -2.64 0.14
C ILE A 56 7.37 -1.23 0.44
N THR A 57 6.83 -0.53 -0.57
CA THR A 57 6.21 0.80 -0.38
C THR A 57 5.01 0.73 0.57
N ILE A 58 4.15 -0.27 0.40
CA ILE A 58 3.00 -0.52 1.27
C ILE A 58 3.45 -0.77 2.71
N LEU A 59 4.47 -1.63 2.89
CA LEU A 59 5.02 -1.92 4.22
C LEU A 59 5.56 -0.63 4.89
N ALA A 60 6.33 0.18 4.17
CA ALA A 60 6.85 1.44 4.68
C ALA A 60 5.71 2.40 5.09
N LEU A 61 4.65 2.52 4.27
CA LEU A 61 3.49 3.35 4.59
C LEU A 61 2.68 2.79 5.77
N ALA A 62 2.57 1.47 5.91
CA ALA A 62 1.90 0.84 7.04
C ALA A 62 2.66 1.10 8.36
N LEU A 63 3.99 1.02 8.33
CA LEU A 63 4.84 1.39 9.47
C LEU A 63 4.72 2.87 9.80
N LEU A 64 4.73 3.75 8.79
CA LEU A 64 4.50 5.19 8.98
C LEU A 64 3.12 5.46 9.61
N ARG A 65 2.07 4.77 9.14
CA ARG A 65 0.73 4.86 9.72
C ARG A 65 0.69 4.39 11.17
N LEU A 66 1.40 3.32 11.49
CA LEU A 66 1.51 2.83 12.88
C LEU A 66 2.25 3.87 13.74
N ALA A 67 3.39 4.38 13.30
CA ALA A 67 4.14 5.42 13.99
C ALA A 67 3.30 6.70 14.20
N TRP A 68 2.49 7.08 13.21
CA TRP A 68 1.56 8.21 13.34
C TRP A 68 0.48 7.97 14.40
N ARG A 69 -0.05 6.74 14.50
CA ARG A 69 -1.07 6.40 15.51
C ARG A 69 -0.51 6.39 16.93
N LEU A 70 0.77 6.10 17.09
CA LEU A 70 1.43 6.03 18.40
C LEU A 70 1.89 7.42 18.91
N ARG A 71 1.82 8.46 18.07
CA ARG A 71 2.04 9.85 18.45
C ARG A 71 0.73 10.54 18.81
#